data_AF-V3ZB69-F1
#
_entry.id   AF-V3ZB69-F1
#
_cell.length_a   1.000
_cell.length_b   1.000
_cell.length_c   1.000
_cell.angle_alpha   90.00
_cell.angle_beta   90.00
_cell.angle_gamma   90.00
#
_symmetry.space_group_name_H-M   'P 1'
#
loop_
_entity.id
_entity.type
_entity.pdbx_description
1 polymer ?
#
loop_
_entity_poly.entity_id
_entity_poly.type
_entity_poly.pdbx_seq_one_letter_code
_entity_poly.pdbx_strand_id
1 'polypeptide(L)'
;KRTLHNVLERRRRNDLKDSFYVLRDHVPELDSKEKAPKVLILRKASEYIHSLRRTDNKNTREISALRQKNEALRKKLAMLQE
;
A
#
# COMPACT_ATOMS: atom_id res chain seq x y z
N LYS A 1 10.58 41.46 -7.07
CA LYS A 1 9.83 40.30 -7.64
C LYS A 1 10.62 38.97 -7.62
N ARG A 2 11.90 38.90 -8.04
CA ARG A 2 12.72 37.65 -8.03
C ARG A 2 12.88 37.00 -6.65
N THR A 3 13.07 37.79 -5.59
CA THR A 3 13.27 37.28 -4.22
C THR A 3 12.06 36.49 -3.70
N LEU A 4 10.84 37.02 -3.89
CA LEU A 4 9.60 36.33 -3.49
C LEU A 4 9.44 35.00 -4.23
N HIS A 5 9.67 34.99 -5.54
CA HIS A 5 9.63 33.77 -6.33
C HIS A 5 10.60 32.69 -5.78
N ASN A 6 11.84 33.07 -5.47
CA ASN A 6 12.84 32.15 -4.94
C ASN A 6 12.46 31.58 -3.56
N VAL A 7 11.83 32.39 -2.72
CA VAL A 7 11.31 31.95 -1.41
C VAL A 7 10.20 30.93 -1.59
N LEU A 8 9.24 31.22 -2.49
CA LEU A 8 8.12 30.30 -2.77
C LEU A 8 8.61 28.98 -3.37
N GLU A 9 9.54 28.99 -4.32
CA GLU A 9 10.06 27.75 -4.91
C GLU A 9 10.91 26.95 -3.92
N ARG A 10 11.62 27.62 -2.99
CA ARG A 10 12.31 26.92 -1.90
C ARG A 10 11.32 26.21 -1.00
N ARG A 11 10.23 26.88 -0.60
CA ARG A 11 9.16 26.26 0.20
C ARG A 11 8.56 25.06 -0.52
N ARG A 12 8.18 25.22 -1.79
CA ARG A 12 7.64 24.12 -2.62
C ARG A 12 8.57 22.91 -2.68
N ARG A 13 9.89 23.13 -2.83
CA ARG A 13 10.88 22.04 -2.87
C ARG A 13 11.05 21.34 -1.51
N ASN A 14 10.93 22.08 -0.41
CA ASN A 14 10.93 21.49 0.93
C ASN A 14 9.68 20.65 1.15
N ASP A 15 8.49 21.17 0.84
CA ASP A 15 7.23 20.45 0.96
C ASP A 15 7.23 19.15 0.11
N LEU A 16 7.80 19.22 -1.10
CA LEU A 16 7.98 18.05 -1.96
C LEU A 16 8.97 17.03 -1.38
N LYS A 17 10.08 17.50 -0.79
CA LYS A 17 11.05 16.63 -0.12
C LYS A 17 10.40 15.91 1.08
N ASP A 18 9.59 16.61 1.86
CA ASP A 18 8.90 16.03 3.02
C ASP A 18 7.85 14.99 2.57
N SER A 19 7.13 15.27 1.46
CA SER A 19 6.25 14.28 0.81
C SER A 19 7.00 13.01 0.39
N PHE A 20 8.25 13.13 -0.08
CA PHE A 20 9.07 11.96 -0.42
C PHE A 20 9.47 11.14 0.82
N TYR A 21 9.73 11.80 1.96
CA TYR A 21 10.03 11.09 3.21
C TYR A 21 8.80 10.35 3.73
N VAL A 22 7.64 11.00 3.75
CA VAL A 22 6.38 10.34 4.11
C VAL A 22 6.14 9.12 3.23
N LEU A 23 6.31 9.24 1.90
CA LEU A 23 6.14 8.12 1.00
C LEU A 23 7.14 6.98 1.28
N ARG A 24 8.42 7.30 1.52
CA ARG A 24 9.45 6.33 1.85
C ARG A 24 9.09 5.53 3.09
N ASP A 25 8.62 6.20 4.13
CA ASP A 25 8.33 5.59 5.43
C ASP A 25 7.15 4.60 5.36
N HIS A 26 6.29 4.71 4.34
CA HIS A 26 5.20 3.76 4.08
C HIS A 26 5.60 2.59 3.18
N VAL A 27 6.86 2.54 2.71
CA VAL A 27 7.38 1.46 1.86
C VAL A 27 8.30 0.58 2.70
N PRO A 28 7.91 -0.66 3.07
CA PRO A 28 8.65 -1.50 4.02
C PRO A 28 10.12 -1.73 3.65
N GLU A 29 10.45 -1.82 2.35
CA GLU A 29 11.83 -2.00 1.90
C GLU A 29 12.73 -0.76 2.06
N LEU A 30 12.14 0.40 2.36
CA LEU A 30 12.79 1.71 2.38
C LEU A 30 12.68 2.47 3.70
N ASP A 31 11.88 2.03 4.68
CA ASP A 31 11.61 2.80 5.91
C ASP A 31 12.91 3.17 6.68
N SER A 32 13.88 2.26 6.69
CA SER A 32 15.18 2.37 7.36
C SER A 32 16.25 3.00 6.47
N LYS A 33 15.93 3.31 5.21
CA LYS A 33 16.86 3.84 4.21
C LYS A 33 16.69 5.34 4.07
N GLU A 34 17.14 6.09 5.07
CA GLU A 34 16.95 7.54 5.15
C GLU A 34 17.40 8.30 3.89
N LYS A 35 18.46 7.82 3.23
CA LYS A 35 19.06 8.42 2.03
C LYS A 35 18.63 7.76 0.71
N ALA A 36 17.47 7.09 0.68
CA ALA A 36 16.94 6.48 -0.54
C ALA A 36 16.75 7.52 -1.68
N PRO A 37 17.25 7.26 -2.91
CA PRO A 37 17.03 8.15 -4.04
C PRO A 37 15.54 8.33 -4.38
N LYS A 38 15.13 9.52 -4.81
CA LYS A 38 13.72 9.82 -5.19
C LYS A 38 13.15 8.83 -6.20
N VAL A 39 13.92 8.49 -7.24
CA VAL A 39 13.52 7.52 -8.26
C VAL A 39 13.29 6.12 -7.67
N LEU A 40 14.09 5.73 -6.68
CA LEU A 40 13.94 4.46 -5.99
C LEU A 40 12.67 4.45 -5.13
N ILE A 41 12.38 5.55 -4.42
CA ILE A 41 11.15 5.71 -3.63
C ILE A 41 9.92 5.52 -4.53
N LEU A 42 9.86 6.21 -5.68
CA LEU A 42 8.73 6.08 -6.61
C LEU A 42 8.59 4.66 -7.16
N ARG A 43 9.69 4.05 -7.59
CA ARG A 43 9.68 2.68 -8.12
C ARG A 43 9.18 1.68 -7.08
N LYS A 44 9.75 1.73 -5.87
CA LYS A 44 9.38 0.80 -4.78
C LYS A 44 7.97 1.04 -4.25
N ALA A 45 7.52 2.29 -4.17
CA ALA A 45 6.13 2.58 -3.84
C ALA A 45 5.16 1.97 -4.87
N SER A 46 5.46 2.12 -6.16
CA SER A 46 4.67 1.50 -7.23
C SER A 46 4.66 -0.02 -7.11
N GLU A 47 5.83 -0.66 -7.01
CA GLU A 47 5.95 -2.11 -6.81
C GLU A 47 5.15 -2.60 -5.60
N TYR A 48 5.22 -1.86 -4.49
CA TYR A 48 4.51 -2.19 -3.26
C TYR A 48 2.99 -2.10 -3.41
N ILE A 49 2.46 -1.05 -4.05
CA ILE A 49 1.03 -0.92 -4.35
C ILE A 49 0.54 -2.11 -5.20
N HIS A 50 1.29 -2.51 -6.22
CA HIS A 50 0.92 -3.67 -7.04
C HIS A 50 0.93 -4.97 -6.22
N SER A 51 1.89 -5.12 -5.31
CA SER A 51 1.95 -6.25 -4.39
C SER A 51 0.74 -6.30 -3.46
N LEU A 52 0.40 -5.17 -2.81
CA LEU A 52 -0.77 -5.05 -1.95
C LEU A 52 -2.07 -5.41 -2.67
N ARG A 53 -2.28 -4.89 -3.90
CA ARG A 53 -3.45 -5.22 -4.72
C ARG A 53 -3.55 -6.71 -5.05
N ARG A 54 -2.43 -7.38 -5.34
CA ARG A 54 -2.41 -8.83 -5.59
C ARG A 54 -2.80 -9.61 -4.34
N THR A 55 -2.22 -9.24 -3.19
CA THR A 55 -2.52 -9.86 -1.90
C THR A 55 -3.98 -9.66 -1.50
N ASP A 56 -4.51 -8.45 -1.64
CA ASP A 56 -5.91 -8.15 -1.34
C ASP A 56 -6.89 -8.95 -2.19
N ASN A 57 -6.63 -9.05 -3.50
CA ASN A 57 -7.41 -9.88 -4.41
C ASN A 57 -7.35 -11.37 -4.04
N LYS A 58 -6.17 -11.88 -3.64
CA LYS A 58 -6.01 -13.26 -3.18
C LYS A 58 -6.82 -13.50 -1.91
N ASN A 59 -6.69 -12.63 -0.91
CA ASN A 59 -7.39 -12.73 0.36
C ASN A 59 -8.91 -12.68 0.16
N THR A 60 -9.41 -11.79 -0.70
CA THR A 60 -10.83 -11.69 -1.03
C THR A 60 -11.37 -13.00 -1.63
N ARG A 61 -10.62 -13.63 -2.53
CA ARG A 61 -10.99 -14.93 -3.12
C ARG A 61 -10.99 -16.03 -2.06
N GLU A 62 -9.99 -16.06 -1.19
CA GLU A 62 -9.89 -17.04 -0.11
C GLU A 62 -11.05 -16.90 0.89
N ILE A 63 -11.40 -15.68 1.29
CA ILE A 63 -12.55 -15.40 2.15
C ILE A 63 -13.84 -15.93 1.50
N SER A 64 -14.05 -15.67 0.20
CA SER A 64 -15.23 -16.16 -0.52
C SER A 64 -15.30 -17.69 -0.55
N ALA A 65 -14.18 -18.35 -0.88
CA ALA A 65 -14.10 -19.81 -0.92
C ALA A 65 -14.34 -20.44 0.46
N LEU A 66 -13.76 -19.87 1.51
CA LEU A 66 -13.98 -20.33 2.88
C LEU A 66 -15.42 -20.15 3.34
N ARG A 67 -16.07 -19.05 2.97
CA ARG A 67 -17.51 -18.82 3.25
C ARG A 67 -18.38 -19.87 2.57
N GLN A 68 -18.16 -20.15 1.28
CA GLN A 68 -18.91 -21.18 0.55
C GLN A 68 -18.70 -22.57 1.17
N LYS A 69 -17.45 -22.92 1.52
CA LYS A 69 -17.14 -24.18 2.18
C LYS A 69 -17.83 -24.29 3.54
N ASN A 70 -17.83 -23.22 4.34
CA ASN A 70 -18.48 -23.21 5.64
C ASN A 70 -20.00 -23.41 5.49
N GLU A 71 -20.63 -22.72 4.55
CA GLU A 71 -22.06 -22.88 4.26
C GLU A 71 -22.41 -24.31 3.83
N ALA A 72 -21.63 -24.89 2.92
CA ALA A 72 -21.84 -26.27 2.47
C ALA A 72 -21.72 -27.28 3.62
N LEU A 73 -20.72 -27.10 4.49
CA LEU A 73 -20.54 -27.94 5.68
C LEU A 73 -21.69 -27.78 6.68
N ARG A 74 -22.20 -26.57 6.90
CA ARG A 74 -23.37 -26.32 7.75
C ARG A 74 -24.63 -27.01 7.21
N LYS A 75 -24.87 -26.94 5.90
CA LYS A 75 -26.00 -27.64 5.26
C LYS A 75 -25.88 -29.15 5.43
N LYS A 76 -24.69 -29.71 5.20
CA LYS A 76 -24.44 -31.14 5.39
C LYS A 76 -24.63 -31.58 6.84
N LEU A 77 -24.20 -30.76 7.80
CA LEU A 77 -24.39 -31.05 9.22
C LEU A 77 -25.88 -31.07 9.58
N ALA A 78 -26.66 -30.08 9.12
CA ALA A 78 -28.11 -30.04 9.34
C ALA A 78 -28.81 -31.29 8.81
N MET A 79 -28.48 -31.73 7.58
CA MET A 79 -29.04 -32.96 6.98
C MET A 79 -28.71 -34.25 7.74
N LEU A 80 -27.61 -34.27 8.51
CA LEU A 80 -27.20 -35.44 9.29
C LEU A 80 -27.78 -35.42 10.72
N GLN A 81 -28.34 -34.30 11.14
CA GLN A 81 -28.96 -34.11 12.46
C GLN A 81 -30.49 -34.22 12.41
N GLU A 82 -31.07 -34.28 11.21
CA GLU A 82 -32.45 -34.73 10.94
C GLU A 82 -32.49 -36.27 10.83
#